data_AF-A0A6C2UT11-F1
#
_entry.id   AF-A0A6C2UT11-F1
#
_cell.length_a   1.000
_cell.length_b   1.000
_cell.length_c   1.000
_cell.angle_alpha   90.00
_cell.angle_beta   90.00
_cell.angle_gamma   90.00
#
_symmetry.space_group_name_H-M   'P 1'
#
loop_
_entity.id
_entity.type
_entity.pdbx_description
1 polymer ?
#
loop_
_entity_poly.entity_id
_entity_poly.type
_entity_poly.pdbx_seq_one_letter_code
_entity_poly.pdbx_strand_id
1 'polypeptide(L)'
;MPIPKAPDKFEGSLEELYERHARHVLLCPHIVETFHKNLCDYLTSKDPRFLTRKVGKQERGEELRIHCGGRIKPTDNSPAWWIHYQLFNHNTTILDDFPAFIDSVPFHMFRIQLPETINSAGWHVAHIFDAKDGNTAYLDWPVEELLWRMVRNIHPCNYFYIPKTDWKKHGGQADVLTFFQEKYAGLYASIWDEFLQLAKATPYEQTTTVGDYHFSAPNRKKQTQKTLFNGVECSTSYEYSRLCFNAKWIEPLEMNQRFCIVTPNIYYIMTKREFYETFPNIVKPGSCYRNTGVYHYRSPPQRARPFMIERSKS
;
A
#
# COMPACT_ATOMS: atom_id res chain seq x y z
N MET A 1 -16.29 -7.98 -6.40
CA MET A 1 -15.89 -9.31 -5.91
C MET A 1 -14.85 -9.15 -4.81
N PRO A 2 -14.82 -9.99 -3.77
CA PRO A 2 -13.77 -9.93 -2.76
C PRO A 2 -12.41 -10.22 -3.40
N ILE A 3 -11.36 -9.52 -2.97
CA ILE A 3 -10.01 -9.74 -3.48
C ILE A 3 -9.45 -11.01 -2.84
N PRO A 4 -9.00 -12.03 -3.61
CA PRO A 4 -8.37 -13.21 -3.06
C PRO A 4 -7.21 -12.87 -2.13
N LYS A 5 -7.18 -13.50 -0.96
CA LYS A 5 -6.14 -13.25 0.05
C LYS A 5 -4.81 -13.87 -0.36
N ALA A 6 -3.72 -13.18 -0.04
CA ALA A 6 -2.38 -13.74 -0.15
C ALA A 6 -2.23 -14.93 0.81
N PRO A 7 -1.48 -15.97 0.44
CA PRO A 7 -1.18 -17.06 1.36
C PRO A 7 -0.36 -16.54 2.54
N ASP A 8 -0.71 -16.96 3.76
CA ASP A 8 0.06 -16.65 4.97
C ASP A 8 1.42 -17.37 4.98
N LYS A 9 1.57 -18.47 4.24
CA LYS A 9 2.81 -19.25 4.08
C LYS A 9 2.82 -19.92 2.72
N PHE A 10 3.99 -20.09 2.11
CA PHE A 10 4.12 -20.78 0.85
C PHE A 10 5.48 -21.46 0.71
N GLU A 11 5.44 -22.73 0.32
CA GLU A 11 6.62 -23.51 -0.04
C GLU A 11 6.39 -24.03 -1.46
N GLY A 12 7.25 -23.65 -2.40
CA GLY A 12 7.14 -24.03 -3.80
C GLY A 12 8.01 -23.17 -4.70
N SER A 13 7.77 -23.22 -5.99
CA SER A 13 8.41 -22.32 -6.96
C SER A 13 7.64 -21.00 -7.13
N LEU A 14 8.27 -20.01 -7.75
CA LEU A 14 7.60 -18.75 -8.11
C LEU A 14 6.45 -18.99 -9.10
N GLU A 15 6.62 -19.96 -10.01
CA GLU A 15 5.56 -20.43 -10.92
C GLU A 15 4.35 -20.96 -10.15
N GLU A 16 4.58 -21.80 -9.14
CA GLU A 16 3.48 -22.33 -8.32
C GLU A 16 2.79 -21.24 -7.51
N LEU A 17 3.52 -20.26 -6.99
CA LEU A 17 2.93 -19.10 -6.30
C LEU A 17 2.04 -18.30 -7.25
N TYR A 18 2.53 -18.07 -8.47
CA TYR A 18 1.82 -17.35 -9.50
C TYR A 18 0.52 -18.06 -9.87
N GLU A 19 0.61 -19.34 -10.26
CA GLU A 19 -0.55 -20.10 -10.74
C GLU A 19 -1.59 -20.39 -9.65
N ARG A 20 -1.16 -20.62 -8.40
CA ARG A 20 -2.11 -20.93 -7.31
C ARG A 20 -2.69 -19.69 -6.65
N HIS A 21 -2.00 -18.54 -6.72
CA HIS A 21 -2.36 -17.37 -5.94
C HIS A 21 -2.30 -16.06 -6.73
N ALA A 22 -1.13 -15.64 -7.22
CA ALA A 22 -0.96 -14.27 -7.72
C ALA A 22 -1.80 -14.00 -8.98
N ARG A 23 -1.97 -15.00 -9.87
CA ARG A 23 -2.79 -14.85 -11.08
C ARG A 23 -4.25 -14.47 -10.78
N HIS A 24 -4.77 -14.85 -9.61
CA HIS A 24 -6.15 -14.63 -9.21
C HIS A 24 -6.44 -13.21 -8.71
N VAL A 25 -5.39 -12.40 -8.50
CA VAL A 25 -5.52 -10.97 -8.19
C VAL A 25 -5.11 -10.09 -9.38
N LEU A 26 -4.81 -10.67 -10.54
CA LEU A 26 -4.48 -9.91 -11.74
C LEU A 26 -5.72 -9.24 -12.33
N LEU A 27 -5.47 -8.15 -13.06
CA LEU A 27 -6.51 -7.40 -13.75
C LEU A 27 -6.80 -8.03 -15.11
N CYS A 28 -8.08 -8.08 -15.47
CA CYS A 28 -8.55 -8.59 -16.76
C CYS A 28 -7.88 -7.83 -17.92
N PRO A 29 -7.29 -8.51 -18.93
CA PRO A 29 -6.58 -7.87 -20.04
C PRO A 29 -7.39 -6.77 -20.73
N HIS A 30 -8.66 -7.03 -21.05
CA HIS A 30 -9.53 -6.04 -21.72
C HIS A 30 -9.74 -4.75 -20.91
N ILE A 31 -9.78 -4.85 -19.58
CA ILE A 31 -9.89 -3.67 -18.71
C ILE A 31 -8.58 -2.90 -18.70
N VAL A 32 -7.44 -3.61 -18.69
CA VAL A 32 -6.12 -2.96 -18.75
C VAL A 32 -5.91 -2.28 -20.10
N GLU A 33 -6.34 -2.88 -21.21
CA GLU A 33 -6.35 -2.26 -22.55
C GLU A 33 -7.18 -0.98 -22.57
N THR A 34 -8.38 -1.00 -21.97
CA THR A 34 -9.23 0.19 -21.88
C THR A 34 -8.57 1.30 -21.06
N PHE A 35 -7.99 0.94 -19.90
CA PHE A 35 -7.22 1.88 -19.09
C PHE A 35 -6.02 2.45 -19.86
N HIS A 36 -5.30 1.59 -20.60
CA HIS A 36 -4.13 1.97 -21.38
C HIS A 36 -4.49 3.02 -22.43
N LYS A 37 -5.50 2.74 -23.25
CA LYS A 37 -5.99 3.68 -24.27
C LYS A 37 -6.36 5.03 -23.67
N ASN A 38 -7.18 5.02 -22.61
CA ASN A 38 -7.64 6.27 -21.99
C ASN A 38 -6.48 7.05 -21.33
N LEU A 39 -5.47 6.33 -20.80
CA LEU A 39 -4.25 6.98 -20.30
C LEU A 39 -3.45 7.62 -21.44
N CYS A 40 -3.26 6.94 -22.57
CA CYS A 40 -2.58 7.52 -23.75
C CYS A 40 -3.28 8.81 -24.22
N ASP A 41 -4.60 8.77 -24.36
CA ASP A 41 -5.40 9.94 -24.73
C ASP A 41 -5.27 11.07 -23.68
N TYR A 42 -5.28 10.73 -22.39
CA TYR A 42 -5.11 11.70 -21.32
C TYR A 42 -3.74 12.36 -21.32
N LEU A 43 -2.67 11.59 -21.54
CA LEU A 43 -1.29 12.08 -21.56
C LEU A 43 -1.02 13.04 -22.72
N THR A 44 -1.79 12.97 -23.81
CA THR A 44 -1.72 13.89 -24.95
C THR A 44 -2.66 15.09 -24.84
N SER A 45 -3.47 15.15 -23.78
CA SER A 45 -4.37 16.29 -23.54
C SER A 45 -3.62 17.59 -23.26
N LYS A 46 -4.34 18.72 -23.26
CA LYS A 46 -3.74 20.07 -23.19
C LYS A 46 -2.98 20.34 -21.88
N ASP A 47 -3.42 19.79 -20.75
CA ASP A 47 -2.84 20.06 -19.43
C ASP A 47 -3.06 18.89 -18.46
N PRO A 48 -2.46 17.71 -18.75
CA PRO A 48 -2.60 16.55 -17.89
C PRO A 48 -1.96 16.79 -16.52
N ARG A 49 -2.56 16.18 -15.50
CA ARG A 49 -1.97 16.08 -14.17
C ARG A 49 -1.20 14.77 -14.06
N PHE A 50 0.10 14.89 -13.85
CA PHE A 50 1.01 13.76 -13.69
C PHE A 50 1.05 13.29 -12.24
N LEU A 51 0.50 12.10 -11.99
CA LEU A 51 0.62 11.43 -10.70
C LEU A 51 1.98 10.75 -10.60
N THR A 52 2.91 11.33 -9.84
CA THR A 52 4.29 10.83 -9.72
C THR A 52 4.58 10.35 -8.31
N ARG A 53 5.58 9.46 -8.15
CA ARG A 53 6.05 9.09 -6.81
C ARG A 53 6.71 10.28 -6.14
N LYS A 54 6.39 10.51 -4.86
CA LYS A 54 7.03 11.55 -4.04
C LYS A 54 8.57 11.39 -4.03
N VAL A 55 9.29 12.43 -4.45
CA VAL A 55 10.75 12.58 -4.39
C VAL A 55 11.15 13.86 -3.66
N GLY A 56 12.38 13.91 -3.15
CA GLY A 56 12.95 15.10 -2.52
C GLY A 56 12.04 15.72 -1.43
N LYS A 57 11.87 17.05 -1.52
CA LYS A 57 11.13 17.88 -0.57
C LYS A 57 9.64 18.06 -0.91
N GLN A 58 9.13 17.38 -1.93
CA GLN A 58 7.71 17.45 -2.31
C GLN A 58 6.79 17.10 -1.15
N GLU A 59 5.56 17.60 -1.11
CA GLU A 59 4.51 17.07 -0.24
C GLU A 59 3.50 16.21 -1.03
N ARG A 60 3.00 15.14 -0.39
CA ARG A 60 2.04 14.24 -1.06
C ARG A 60 0.70 14.94 -1.23
N GLY A 61 0.17 14.92 -2.44
CA GLY A 61 -1.10 15.54 -2.79
C GLY A 61 -1.05 17.03 -3.06
N GLU A 62 0.09 17.67 -2.81
CA GLU A 62 0.34 19.04 -3.25
C GLU A 62 0.42 19.06 -4.78
N GLU A 63 -0.32 19.97 -5.40
CA GLU A 63 -0.21 20.18 -6.84
C GLU A 63 0.87 21.22 -7.11
N LEU A 64 1.85 20.85 -7.93
CA LEU A 64 2.99 21.70 -8.29
C LEU A 64 3.00 21.89 -9.79
N ARG A 65 3.34 23.11 -10.23
CA ARG A 65 3.67 23.39 -11.63
C ARG A 65 5.18 23.54 -11.75
N ILE A 66 5.79 22.77 -12.65
CA ILE A 66 7.26 22.72 -12.79
C ILE A 66 7.73 23.57 -13.99
N HIS A 67 9.04 23.71 -14.20
CA HIS A 67 9.59 24.68 -15.16
C HIS A 67 9.15 24.43 -16.61
N CYS A 68 8.93 23.18 -17.01
CA CYS A 68 8.39 22.85 -18.33
C CYS A 68 6.87 23.12 -18.49
N GLY A 69 6.21 23.65 -17.45
CA GLY A 69 4.77 23.93 -17.41
C GLY A 69 3.90 22.77 -16.96
N GLY A 70 4.45 21.55 -16.84
CA GLY A 70 3.71 20.36 -16.41
C GLY A 70 3.18 20.45 -14.98
N ARG A 71 1.99 19.88 -14.75
CA ARG A 71 1.35 19.80 -13.42
C ARG A 71 1.60 18.44 -12.80
N ILE A 72 2.32 18.40 -11.69
CA ILE A 72 2.61 17.16 -10.96
C ILE A 72 1.82 17.11 -9.66
N LYS A 73 1.42 15.90 -9.25
CA LYS A 73 0.81 15.63 -7.95
C LYS A 73 1.51 14.42 -7.32
N PRO A 74 2.45 14.65 -6.37
CA PRO A 74 3.22 13.58 -5.76
C PRO A 74 2.36 12.64 -4.91
N THR A 75 2.59 11.32 -5.01
CA THR A 75 1.83 10.28 -4.32
C THR A 75 2.72 9.30 -3.55
N ASP A 76 2.13 8.55 -2.62
CA ASP A 76 2.67 7.25 -2.20
C ASP A 76 2.16 6.11 -3.11
N ASN A 77 2.02 4.89 -2.57
CA ASN A 77 1.58 3.71 -3.32
C ASN A 77 0.05 3.60 -3.41
N SER A 78 -0.68 4.58 -2.87
CA SER A 78 -2.13 4.59 -2.90
C SER A 78 -2.75 4.56 -4.29
N PRO A 79 -2.18 5.16 -5.35
CA PRO A 79 -2.73 5.00 -6.70
C PRO A 79 -2.80 3.54 -7.10
N ALA A 80 -1.73 2.76 -6.88
CA ALA A 80 -1.68 1.36 -7.25
C ALA A 80 -2.77 0.53 -6.54
N TRP A 81 -3.00 0.77 -5.24
CA TRP A 81 -4.03 0.04 -4.48
C TRP A 81 -5.43 0.41 -4.92
N TRP A 82 -5.67 1.70 -5.16
CA TRP A 82 -6.99 2.21 -5.50
C TRP A 82 -7.37 1.86 -6.94
N ILE A 83 -6.45 2.08 -7.89
CA ILE A 83 -6.65 1.72 -9.31
C ILE A 83 -6.87 0.21 -9.43
N HIS A 84 -6.08 -0.61 -8.74
CA HIS A 84 -6.31 -2.06 -8.72
C HIS A 84 -7.73 -2.39 -8.28
N TYR A 85 -8.21 -1.83 -7.17
CA TYR A 85 -9.56 -2.12 -6.70
C TYR A 85 -10.65 -1.73 -7.71
N GLN A 86 -10.53 -0.56 -8.35
CA GLN A 86 -11.54 -0.11 -9.31
C GLN A 86 -11.59 -1.02 -10.54
N LEU A 87 -10.43 -1.36 -11.09
CA LEU A 87 -10.32 -2.20 -12.28
C LEU A 87 -10.68 -3.67 -11.98
N PHE A 88 -10.29 -4.19 -10.80
CA PHE A 88 -10.56 -5.56 -10.38
C PHE A 88 -12.05 -5.82 -10.14
N ASN A 89 -12.79 -4.79 -9.73
CA ASN A 89 -14.25 -4.88 -9.58
C ASN A 89 -15.03 -4.61 -10.87
N HIS A 90 -14.35 -4.53 -12.03
CA HIS A 90 -14.95 -4.29 -13.34
C HIS A 90 -15.81 -3.03 -13.40
N ASN A 91 -15.48 -2.01 -12.62
CA ASN A 91 -16.17 -0.72 -12.66
C ASN A 91 -15.64 0.10 -13.84
N THR A 92 -15.90 -0.33 -15.09
CA THR A 92 -15.31 0.29 -16.28
C THR A 92 -15.93 1.64 -16.61
N THR A 93 -17.15 1.94 -16.15
CA THR A 93 -17.79 3.25 -16.32
C THR A 93 -17.02 4.37 -15.66
N ILE A 94 -16.19 4.06 -14.65
CA ILE A 94 -15.30 5.06 -14.04
C ILE A 94 -14.22 5.56 -15.02
N LEU A 95 -13.96 4.84 -16.11
CA LEU A 95 -12.94 5.19 -17.10
C LEU A 95 -13.49 6.06 -18.24
N ASP A 96 -14.81 6.23 -18.35
CA ASP A 96 -15.46 7.02 -19.41
C ASP A 96 -15.08 8.51 -19.31
N ASP A 97 -14.90 9.01 -18.09
CA ASP A 97 -14.32 10.34 -17.80
C ASP A 97 -12.95 10.16 -17.13
N PHE A 98 -11.94 9.89 -17.95
CA PHE A 98 -10.59 9.63 -17.47
C PHE A 98 -9.95 10.81 -16.71
N PRO A 99 -10.15 12.09 -17.09
CA PRO A 99 -9.76 13.21 -16.25
C PRO A 99 -10.37 13.16 -14.85
N ALA A 100 -11.68 12.94 -14.72
CA ALA A 100 -12.33 12.80 -13.42
C ALA A 100 -11.82 11.57 -12.64
N PHE A 101 -11.52 10.47 -13.35
CA PHE A 101 -10.88 9.31 -12.77
C PHE A 101 -9.53 9.68 -12.13
N ILE A 102 -8.63 10.32 -12.88
CA ILE A 102 -7.32 10.76 -12.38
C ILE A 102 -7.46 11.72 -11.18
N ASP A 103 -8.44 12.61 -11.21
CA ASP A 103 -8.74 13.52 -10.11
C ASP A 103 -9.15 12.81 -8.81
N SER A 104 -9.85 11.68 -8.95
CA SER A 104 -10.31 10.86 -7.82
C SER A 104 -9.23 9.95 -7.23
N VAL A 105 -8.10 9.74 -7.93
CA VAL A 105 -7.02 8.87 -7.45
C VAL A 105 -6.41 9.42 -6.15
N PRO A 106 -6.33 8.63 -5.07
CA PRO A 106 -5.76 9.06 -3.82
C PRO A 106 -4.24 9.21 -3.93
N PHE A 107 -3.72 10.23 -3.24
CA PHE A 107 -2.29 10.55 -3.18
C PHE A 107 -1.60 10.06 -1.91
N HIS A 108 -2.38 9.56 -0.93
CA HIS A 108 -1.86 8.97 0.30
C HIS A 108 -2.70 7.77 0.73
N MET A 109 -2.06 6.70 1.21
CA MET A 109 -2.74 5.48 1.67
C MET A 109 -3.83 5.70 2.74
N PHE A 110 -3.69 6.70 3.62
CA PHE A 110 -4.68 7.02 4.65
C PHE A 110 -5.93 7.72 4.11
N ARG A 111 -5.94 8.11 2.84
CA ARG A 111 -7.09 8.71 2.14
C ARG A 111 -7.92 7.67 1.40
N ILE A 112 -7.48 6.42 1.34
CA ILE A 112 -8.21 5.35 0.67
C ILE A 112 -9.43 4.98 1.53
N GLN A 113 -10.62 5.18 0.95
CA GLN A 113 -11.90 4.78 1.54
C GLN A 113 -12.52 3.69 0.67
N LEU A 114 -11.94 2.49 0.74
CA LEU A 114 -12.39 1.31 0.00
C LEU A 114 -12.76 0.20 0.99
N PRO A 115 -13.78 -0.63 0.70
CA PRO A 115 -14.14 -1.77 1.55
C PRO A 115 -12.99 -2.76 1.77
N GLU A 116 -12.19 -2.95 0.72
CA GLU A 116 -10.99 -3.78 0.73
C GLU A 116 -9.97 -3.19 -0.22
N THR A 117 -8.70 -3.49 0.00
CA THR A 117 -7.60 -3.19 -0.92
C THR A 117 -6.78 -4.45 -1.11
N ILE A 118 -6.04 -4.52 -2.21
CA ILE A 118 -5.04 -5.57 -2.42
C ILE A 118 -4.04 -5.64 -1.25
N ASN A 119 -3.72 -4.49 -0.63
CA ASN A 119 -2.87 -4.45 0.56
C ASN A 119 -3.49 -5.07 1.81
N SER A 120 -4.77 -4.81 2.06
CA SER A 120 -5.50 -5.42 3.19
C SER A 120 -5.77 -6.92 2.96
N ALA A 121 -5.83 -7.36 1.70
CA ALA A 121 -5.89 -8.76 1.31
C ALA A 121 -4.54 -9.50 1.49
N GLY A 122 -3.49 -8.83 1.97
CA GLY A 122 -2.21 -9.45 2.30
C GLY A 122 -1.17 -9.38 1.18
N TRP A 123 -1.47 -8.75 0.06
CA TRP A 123 -0.55 -8.57 -1.05
C TRP A 123 0.23 -7.26 -0.92
N HIS A 124 1.48 -7.27 -1.34
CA HIS A 124 2.24 -6.07 -1.65
C HIS A 124 2.18 -5.83 -3.15
N VAL A 125 1.90 -4.58 -3.54
CA VAL A 125 1.97 -4.15 -4.95
C VAL A 125 3.35 -3.57 -5.17
N ALA A 126 4.19 -4.33 -5.86
CA ALA A 126 5.51 -3.93 -6.30
C ALA A 126 5.48 -3.47 -7.77
N HIS A 127 6.50 -2.72 -8.16
CA HIS A 127 6.65 -2.23 -9.53
C HIS A 127 7.64 -3.10 -10.30
N ILE A 128 7.29 -3.54 -11.52
CA ILE A 128 8.23 -4.31 -12.38
C ILE A 128 9.41 -3.41 -12.79
N PHE A 129 9.09 -2.20 -13.24
CA PHE A 129 10.03 -1.13 -13.55
C PHE A 129 9.94 -0.03 -12.50
N ASP A 130 11.09 0.39 -11.98
CA ASP A 130 11.14 1.34 -10.89
C ASP A 130 10.42 2.66 -11.19
N ALA A 131 9.45 3.01 -10.34
CA ALA A 131 8.79 4.31 -10.35
C ALA A 131 9.66 5.42 -9.71
N LYS A 132 10.81 5.06 -9.15
CA LYS A 132 11.84 5.96 -8.61
C LYS A 132 13.22 5.51 -9.08
N ASP A 133 13.97 6.44 -9.66
CA ASP A 133 15.31 6.24 -10.24
C ASP A 133 16.40 7.02 -9.49
N GLY A 134 16.05 7.64 -8.35
CA GLY A 134 16.96 8.47 -7.57
C GLY A 134 17.09 9.92 -8.06
N ASN A 135 16.56 10.27 -9.23
CA ASN A 135 16.51 11.67 -9.67
C ASN A 135 15.48 12.43 -8.82
N THR A 136 15.95 13.47 -8.13
CA THR A 136 15.11 14.34 -7.27
C THR A 136 14.99 15.77 -7.78
N ALA A 137 15.52 16.09 -8.96
CA ALA A 137 15.50 17.43 -9.57
C ALA A 137 14.13 17.72 -10.22
N TYR A 138 13.05 17.53 -9.46
CA TYR A 138 11.69 17.47 -10.00
C TYR A 138 11.16 18.77 -10.61
N LEU A 139 11.79 19.91 -10.32
CA LEU A 139 11.42 21.19 -10.92
C LEU A 139 11.87 21.29 -12.39
N ASP A 140 12.91 20.54 -12.76
CA ASP A 140 13.58 20.61 -14.06
C ASP A 140 13.27 19.41 -14.96
N TRP A 141 12.37 18.51 -14.53
CA TRP A 141 11.99 17.36 -15.35
C TRP A 141 11.35 17.81 -16.67
N PRO A 142 11.82 17.30 -17.82
CA PRO A 142 11.14 17.53 -19.09
C PRO A 142 9.79 16.81 -19.12
N VAL A 143 8.91 17.21 -20.04
CA VAL A 143 7.59 16.57 -20.22
C VAL A 143 7.72 15.06 -20.43
N GLU A 144 8.71 14.63 -21.21
CA GLU A 144 9.01 13.21 -21.44
C GLU A 144 9.23 12.44 -20.13
N GLU A 145 9.86 13.09 -19.15
CA GLU A 145 10.10 12.48 -17.84
C GLU A 145 8.83 12.37 -17.00
N LEU A 146 7.93 13.34 -17.10
CA LEU A 146 6.62 13.28 -16.45
C LEU A 146 5.78 12.13 -17.00
N LEU A 147 5.82 11.90 -18.31
CA LEU A 147 5.10 10.82 -19.00
C LEU A 147 5.48 9.46 -18.42
N TRP A 148 6.76 9.08 -18.52
CA TRP A 148 7.17 7.75 -18.08
C TRP A 148 7.03 7.58 -16.56
N ARG A 149 7.22 8.65 -15.76
CA ARG A 149 7.01 8.59 -14.30
C ARG A 149 5.56 8.33 -13.94
N MET A 150 4.61 8.97 -14.65
CA MET A 150 3.19 8.70 -14.46
C MET A 150 2.87 7.27 -14.85
N VAL A 151 3.30 6.82 -16.04
CA VAL A 151 3.08 5.45 -16.54
C VAL A 151 3.61 4.42 -15.55
N ARG A 152 4.88 4.52 -15.12
CA ARG A 152 5.45 3.60 -14.13
C ARG A 152 4.76 3.68 -12.78
N ASN A 153 4.26 4.84 -12.37
CA ASN A 153 3.59 4.98 -11.08
C ASN A 153 2.19 4.36 -11.08
N ILE A 154 1.41 4.54 -12.17
CA ILE A 154 -0.04 4.27 -12.17
C ILE A 154 -0.50 3.10 -13.05
N HIS A 155 0.32 2.65 -14.02
CA HIS A 155 -0.11 1.70 -15.04
C HIS A 155 -0.13 0.25 -14.53
N PRO A 156 -1.25 -0.50 -14.70
CA PRO A 156 -1.38 -1.90 -14.29
C PRO A 156 -0.31 -2.86 -14.79
N CYS A 157 0.15 -2.71 -16.05
CA CYS A 157 1.26 -3.50 -16.58
C CYS A 157 2.57 -3.36 -15.78
N ASN A 158 2.70 -2.33 -14.93
CA ASN A 158 3.85 -2.18 -14.07
C ASN A 158 3.64 -2.76 -12.67
N TYR A 159 2.49 -3.35 -12.34
CA TYR A 159 2.20 -3.83 -10.99
C TYR A 159 2.23 -5.33 -10.89
N PHE A 160 3.09 -5.89 -10.05
CA PHE A 160 3.01 -7.30 -9.67
C PHE A 160 2.71 -7.47 -8.19
N TYR A 161 2.19 -8.65 -7.84
CA TYR A 161 1.63 -8.92 -6.53
C TYR A 161 2.41 -10.05 -5.87
N ILE A 162 2.99 -9.73 -4.72
CA ILE A 162 3.74 -10.69 -3.91
C ILE A 162 3.24 -10.64 -2.47
N PRO A 163 3.25 -11.74 -1.70
CA PRO A 163 2.81 -11.72 -0.32
C PRO A 163 3.55 -10.67 0.52
N LYS A 164 2.80 -9.85 1.27
CA LYS A 164 3.31 -8.72 2.05
C LYS A 164 4.25 -9.14 3.19
N THR A 165 4.30 -10.42 3.51
CA THR A 165 5.21 -10.96 4.51
C THR A 165 6.65 -10.99 4.01
N ASP A 166 6.89 -11.05 2.69
CA ASP A 166 8.24 -11.24 2.15
C ASP A 166 8.64 -10.28 1.01
N TRP A 167 7.79 -9.29 0.72
CA TRP A 167 8.05 -8.34 -0.36
C TRP A 167 9.39 -7.60 -0.26
N LYS A 168 9.93 -7.39 0.95
CA LYS A 168 11.23 -6.71 1.12
C LYS A 168 12.40 -7.54 0.59
N LYS A 169 12.29 -8.87 0.66
CA LYS A 169 13.32 -9.79 0.22
C LYS A 169 13.25 -10.02 -1.28
N HIS A 170 12.04 -10.15 -1.80
CA HIS A 170 11.80 -10.65 -3.16
C HIS A 170 11.26 -9.61 -4.16
N GLY A 171 10.61 -8.54 -3.68
CA GLY A 171 9.90 -7.57 -4.52
C GLY A 171 10.78 -6.70 -5.42
N GLY A 172 12.10 -6.84 -5.35
CA GLY A 172 13.05 -6.18 -6.24
C GLY A 172 14.18 -7.10 -6.72
N GLN A 173 14.03 -8.42 -6.57
CA GLN A 173 15.03 -9.37 -7.08
C GLN A 173 14.87 -9.55 -8.60
N ALA A 174 15.99 -9.54 -9.32
CA ALA A 174 15.99 -9.55 -10.78
C ALA A 174 15.30 -10.78 -11.39
N ASP A 175 15.45 -11.96 -10.78
CA ASP A 175 14.79 -13.20 -11.19
C ASP A 175 13.26 -13.13 -11.03
N VAL A 176 12.78 -12.58 -9.91
CA VAL A 176 11.35 -12.34 -9.65
C VAL A 176 10.78 -11.31 -10.64
N LEU A 177 11.50 -10.22 -10.88
CA LEU A 177 11.08 -9.18 -11.82
C LEU A 177 11.02 -9.72 -13.26
N THR A 178 12.03 -10.47 -13.68
CA THR A 178 12.09 -11.12 -15.01
C THR A 178 10.93 -12.09 -15.18
N PHE A 179 10.66 -12.92 -14.17
CA PHE A 179 9.51 -13.84 -14.19
C PHE A 179 8.17 -13.11 -14.41
N PHE A 180 7.88 -12.07 -13.62
CA PHE A 180 6.62 -11.34 -13.77
C PHE A 180 6.56 -10.57 -15.08
N GLN A 181 7.68 -10.06 -15.58
CA GLN A 181 7.77 -9.43 -16.88
C GLN A 181 7.39 -10.39 -18.01
N GLU A 182 7.89 -11.63 -18.00
CA GLU A 182 7.52 -12.66 -18.99
C GLU A 182 6.03 -13.00 -18.93
N LYS A 183 5.49 -13.22 -17.72
CA LYS A 183 4.05 -13.47 -17.54
C LYS A 183 3.20 -12.31 -18.06
N TYR A 184 3.64 -11.07 -17.84
CA TYR A 184 2.88 -9.87 -18.22
C TYR A 184 2.99 -9.56 -19.70
N ALA A 185 4.15 -9.82 -20.32
CA ALA A 185 4.31 -9.77 -21.78
C ALA A 185 3.33 -10.72 -22.48
N GLY A 186 3.08 -11.91 -21.92
CA GLY A 186 2.07 -12.83 -22.43
C GLY A 186 0.63 -12.38 -22.13
N LEU A 187 0.35 -11.99 -20.88
CA LEU A 187 -1.01 -11.65 -20.43
C LEU A 187 -1.55 -10.35 -21.05
N TYR A 188 -0.68 -9.36 -21.25
CA TYR A 188 -1.02 -8.03 -21.77
C TYR A 188 -0.38 -7.78 -23.15
N ALA A 189 -0.16 -8.84 -23.93
CA ALA A 189 0.59 -8.81 -25.18
C ALA A 189 0.13 -7.72 -26.17
N SER A 190 -1.16 -7.43 -26.23
CA SER A 190 -1.77 -6.44 -27.13
C SER A 190 -1.27 -5.01 -26.94
N ILE A 191 -0.82 -4.65 -25.73
CA ILE A 191 -0.41 -3.29 -25.35
C ILE A 191 1.00 -3.26 -24.74
N TRP A 192 1.67 -4.41 -24.65
CA TRP A 192 2.91 -4.54 -23.89
C TRP A 192 4.04 -3.68 -24.47
N ASP A 193 4.25 -3.72 -25.78
CA ASP A 193 5.32 -2.96 -26.43
C ASP A 193 5.08 -1.45 -26.36
N GLU A 194 3.84 -1.01 -26.54
CA GLU A 194 3.46 0.40 -26.37
C GLU A 194 3.66 0.85 -24.91
N PHE A 195 3.28 0.02 -23.94
CA PHE A 195 3.56 0.27 -22.53
C PHE A 195 5.06 0.41 -22.25
N LEU A 196 5.91 -0.46 -22.80
CA LEU A 196 7.37 -0.38 -22.61
C LEU A 196 7.93 0.94 -23.16
N GLN A 197 7.49 1.35 -24.36
CA GLN A 197 7.89 2.62 -24.97
C GLN A 197 7.48 3.81 -24.08
N LEU A 198 6.22 3.85 -23.65
CA LEU A 198 5.70 4.91 -22.78
C LEU A 198 6.38 4.95 -21.40
N ALA A 199 6.70 3.78 -20.85
CA ALA A 199 7.38 3.66 -19.57
C ALA A 199 8.89 3.91 -19.65
N LYS A 200 9.46 4.14 -20.85
CA LYS A 200 10.92 4.11 -21.09
C LYS A 200 11.56 2.87 -20.46
N ALA A 201 10.91 1.73 -20.59
CA ALA A 201 11.30 0.50 -19.92
C ALA A 201 12.04 -0.42 -20.91
N THR A 202 13.16 -0.96 -20.46
CA THR A 202 13.85 -2.03 -21.18
C THR A 202 13.61 -3.34 -20.43
N PRO A 203 13.07 -4.36 -21.10
CA PRO A 203 12.99 -5.71 -20.57
C PRO A 203 14.30 -6.17 -19.94
N TYR A 204 14.24 -6.82 -18.77
CA TYR A 204 15.41 -7.52 -18.22
C TYR A 204 15.87 -8.62 -19.18
N GLU A 205 17.19 -8.83 -19.26
CA GLU A 205 17.75 -9.97 -19.99
C GLU A 205 17.25 -11.28 -19.36
N GLN A 206 16.86 -12.24 -20.21
CA GLN A 206 16.35 -13.53 -19.75
C GLN A 206 17.38 -14.24 -18.86
N THR A 207 17.09 -14.33 -17.57
CA THR A 207 17.84 -15.20 -16.66
C THR A 207 17.28 -16.61 -16.77
N THR A 208 18.09 -17.56 -17.21
CA THR A 208 17.70 -18.96 -17.48
C THR A 208 17.35 -19.79 -16.23
N THR A 209 17.29 -19.19 -15.04
CA THR A 209 17.03 -19.91 -13.78
C THR A 209 16.18 -19.07 -12.84
N VAL A 210 14.88 -19.36 -12.80
CA VAL A 210 14.03 -18.98 -11.67
C VAL A 210 14.28 -20.02 -10.58
N GLY A 211 15.01 -19.65 -9.53
CA GLY A 211 15.31 -20.54 -8.40
C GLY A 211 14.06 -20.85 -7.57
N ASP A 212 14.21 -21.75 -6.60
CA ASP A 212 13.15 -22.07 -5.65
C ASP A 212 12.69 -20.83 -4.86
N TYR A 213 11.37 -20.64 -4.70
CA TYR A 213 10.79 -19.46 -4.06
C TYR A 213 10.19 -19.83 -2.69
N HIS A 214 10.97 -19.63 -1.63
CA HIS A 214 10.55 -19.98 -0.28
C HIS A 214 10.22 -18.75 0.55
N PHE A 215 8.99 -18.70 1.09
CA PHE A 215 8.70 -17.82 2.20
C PHE A 215 7.80 -18.47 3.25
N SER A 216 8.22 -18.35 4.50
CA SER A 216 7.32 -18.45 5.62
C SER A 216 7.05 -17.05 6.11
N ALA A 217 5.79 -16.65 6.26
CA ALA A 217 5.54 -15.55 7.18
C ALA A 217 6.12 -15.97 8.53
N PRO A 218 6.84 -15.09 9.25
CA PRO A 218 7.17 -15.36 10.64
C PRO A 218 5.86 -15.76 11.30
N ASN A 219 5.83 -16.98 11.83
CA ASN A 219 4.64 -17.63 12.37
C ASN A 219 3.68 -16.58 12.94
N ARG A 220 2.66 -16.18 12.17
CA ARG A 220 1.42 -15.71 12.77
C ARG A 220 0.74 -16.96 13.29
N LYS A 221 1.36 -17.58 14.29
CA LYS A 221 0.55 -18.20 15.32
C LYS A 221 -0.39 -17.07 15.72
N LYS A 222 -1.69 -17.32 15.64
CA LYS A 222 -2.63 -16.84 16.66
C LYS A 222 -2.17 -17.43 18.01
N GLN A 223 -0.98 -17.08 18.45
CA GLN A 223 -0.66 -16.96 19.84
C GLN A 223 -0.87 -15.47 20.05
N THR A 224 -1.84 -15.14 20.88
CA THR A 224 -1.67 -14.13 21.91
C THR A 224 -0.27 -14.31 22.50
N GLN A 225 0.76 -13.82 21.79
CA GLN A 225 2.11 -13.78 22.31
C GLN A 225 2.02 -12.67 23.34
N LYS A 226 1.81 -13.14 24.55
CA LYS A 226 1.79 -12.37 25.77
C LYS A 226 3.16 -11.71 25.88
N THR A 227 3.25 -10.46 25.44
CA THR A 227 4.50 -9.70 25.46
C THR A 227 4.63 -9.03 26.82
N LEU A 228 5.76 -9.23 27.46
CA LEU A 228 6.08 -8.60 28.74
C LEU A 228 6.62 -7.20 28.50
N PHE A 229 5.87 -6.19 28.93
CA PHE A 229 6.30 -4.80 28.96
C PHE A 229 6.52 -4.38 30.41
N ASN A 230 7.77 -4.18 30.80
CA ASN A 230 8.15 -3.86 32.18
C ASN A 230 7.56 -4.84 33.22
N GLY A 231 7.61 -6.15 32.92
CA GLY A 231 7.03 -7.20 33.76
C GLY A 231 5.51 -7.38 33.62
N VAL A 232 4.82 -6.54 32.84
CA VAL A 232 3.37 -6.63 32.63
C VAL A 232 3.06 -7.35 31.32
N GLU A 233 2.31 -8.44 31.44
CA GLU A 233 1.90 -9.27 30.32
C GLU A 233 0.75 -8.65 29.53
N CYS A 234 0.95 -8.44 28.22
CA CYS A 234 -0.05 -7.85 27.32
C CYS A 234 -0.46 -8.83 26.21
N SER A 235 -1.76 -8.98 25.97
CA SER A 235 -2.34 -9.83 24.92
C SER A 235 -2.07 -9.31 23.51
N THR A 236 -1.83 -8.00 23.36
CA THR A 236 -1.41 -7.38 22.10
C THR A 236 -0.64 -6.10 22.36
N SER A 237 0.13 -5.65 21.37
CA SER A 237 0.82 -4.37 21.39
C SER A 237 0.95 -3.76 20.00
N TYR A 238 1.02 -2.44 19.92
CA TYR A 238 1.23 -1.72 18.68
C TYR A 238 1.88 -0.35 18.93
N GLU A 239 2.58 0.16 17.92
CA GLU A 239 3.40 1.37 18.05
C GLU A 239 2.75 2.59 17.38
N TYR A 240 2.86 3.75 18.04
CA TYR A 240 2.50 5.06 17.49
C TYR A 240 3.42 6.14 18.06
N SER A 241 3.60 7.24 17.31
CA SER A 241 4.38 8.40 17.78
C SER A 241 3.74 9.13 18.98
N ARG A 242 2.46 8.87 19.27
CA ARG A 242 1.66 9.50 20.34
C ARG A 242 0.58 8.53 20.83
N LEU A 243 -0.06 8.84 21.96
CA LEU A 243 -1.16 8.04 22.48
C LEU A 243 -2.28 7.92 21.44
N CYS A 244 -2.52 6.68 21.00
CA CYS A 244 -3.44 6.35 19.93
C CYS A 244 -4.21 5.07 20.27
N PHE A 245 -5.53 5.14 20.31
CA PHE A 245 -6.38 3.97 20.47
C PHE A 245 -6.80 3.44 19.10
N ASN A 246 -6.55 2.16 18.83
CA ASN A 246 -6.88 1.54 17.56
C ASN A 246 -7.76 0.31 17.76
N ALA A 247 -9.00 0.40 17.26
CA ALA A 247 -10.04 -0.59 17.39
C ALA A 247 -9.66 -1.96 16.82
N LYS A 248 -8.82 -1.99 15.77
CA LYS A 248 -8.31 -3.24 15.18
C LYS A 248 -7.59 -4.11 16.20
N TRP A 249 -6.92 -3.49 17.17
CA TRP A 249 -6.14 -4.19 18.19
C TRP A 249 -6.90 -4.33 19.51
N ILE A 250 -7.74 -3.35 19.86
CA ILE A 250 -8.45 -3.32 21.14
C ILE A 250 -9.77 -4.10 21.09
N GLU A 251 -10.56 -3.96 20.02
CA GLU A 251 -11.91 -4.56 19.98
C GLU A 251 -11.94 -6.09 19.95
N PRO A 252 -10.98 -6.81 19.34
CA PRO A 252 -10.92 -8.26 19.42
C PRO A 252 -10.60 -8.82 20.81
N LEU A 253 -10.19 -7.97 21.77
CA LEU A 253 -9.82 -8.41 23.11
C LEU A 253 -11.03 -8.68 24.00
N GLU A 254 -10.88 -9.62 24.92
CA GLU A 254 -11.78 -9.79 26.06
C GLU A 254 -11.62 -8.63 27.04
N MET A 255 -12.64 -8.37 27.86
CA MET A 255 -12.66 -7.18 28.74
C MET A 255 -11.50 -7.14 29.75
N ASN A 256 -11.00 -8.29 30.19
CA ASN A 256 -9.88 -8.41 31.12
C ASN A 256 -8.50 -8.52 30.45
N GLN A 257 -8.45 -8.61 29.12
CA GLN A 257 -7.18 -8.70 28.39
C GLN A 257 -6.53 -7.33 28.29
N ARG A 258 -5.21 -7.31 28.52
CA ARG A 258 -4.38 -6.10 28.45
C ARG A 258 -3.85 -5.87 27.03
N PHE A 259 -3.73 -4.61 26.66
CA PHE A 259 -2.99 -4.18 25.48
C PHE A 259 -1.96 -3.12 25.85
N CYS A 260 -0.91 -3.03 25.04
CA CYS A 260 0.13 -2.03 25.19
C CYS A 260 0.22 -1.12 23.96
N ILE A 261 0.13 0.19 24.18
CA ILE A 261 0.46 1.20 23.17
C ILE A 261 1.89 1.64 23.41
N VAL A 262 2.77 1.32 22.46
CA VAL A 262 4.19 1.70 22.52
C VAL A 262 4.36 3.07 21.86
N THR A 263 4.91 4.03 22.61
CA THR A 263 5.35 5.33 22.10
C THR A 263 6.87 5.45 22.27
N PRO A 264 7.55 6.47 21.69
CA PRO A 264 9.01 6.56 21.74
C PRO A 264 9.60 6.38 23.15
N ASN A 265 9.00 7.00 24.17
CA ASN A 265 9.53 7.03 25.53
C ASN A 265 8.65 6.33 26.58
N ILE A 266 7.41 5.96 26.23
CA ILE A 266 6.39 5.56 27.21
C ILE A 266 5.56 4.40 26.65
N TYR A 267 5.25 3.43 27.50
CA TYR A 267 4.20 2.44 27.28
C TYR A 267 2.90 2.89 27.94
N TYR A 268 1.78 2.70 27.27
CA TYR A 268 0.46 2.76 27.91
C TYR A 268 -0.11 1.36 28.00
N ILE A 269 -0.28 0.84 29.21
CA ILE A 269 -0.79 -0.51 29.44
C ILE A 269 -2.09 -0.44 30.21
N MET A 270 -3.14 -1.02 29.63
CA MET A 270 -4.46 -1.12 30.27
C MET A 270 -5.23 -2.32 29.72
N THR A 271 -6.21 -2.79 30.46
CA THR A 271 -7.23 -3.74 30.00
C THR A 271 -8.23 -3.06 29.08
N LYS A 272 -8.93 -3.84 28.26
CA LYS A 272 -10.06 -3.32 27.47
C LYS A 272 -11.14 -2.70 28.37
N ARG A 273 -11.42 -3.29 29.55
CA ARG A 273 -12.35 -2.72 30.54
C ARG A 273 -11.91 -1.33 31.00
N GLU A 274 -10.67 -1.19 31.46
CA GLU A 274 -10.11 0.09 31.92
C GLU A 274 -10.14 1.14 30.80
N PHE A 275 -9.90 0.74 29.55
CA PHE A 275 -10.05 1.62 28.38
C PHE A 275 -11.49 2.14 28.24
N TYR A 276 -12.48 1.24 28.27
CA TYR A 276 -13.90 1.60 28.15
C TYR A 276 -14.38 2.50 29.30
N GLU A 277 -13.94 2.22 30.53
CA GLU A 277 -14.30 2.97 31.73
C GLU A 277 -13.62 4.35 31.80
N THR A 278 -12.33 4.43 31.42
CA THR A 278 -11.56 5.67 31.55
C THR A 278 -11.77 6.63 30.37
N PHE A 279 -12.10 6.10 29.19
CA PHE A 279 -12.23 6.89 27.96
C PHE A 279 -13.62 6.80 27.31
N PRO A 280 -14.72 7.11 28.05
CA PRO A 280 -16.08 6.99 27.52
C PRO A 280 -16.33 7.91 26.31
N ASN A 281 -15.63 9.04 26.23
CA ASN A 281 -15.69 9.97 25.09
C ASN A 281 -15.09 9.38 23.80
N ILE A 282 -14.26 8.34 23.90
CA ILE A 282 -13.65 7.64 22.76
C ILE A 282 -14.55 6.50 22.33
N VAL A 283 -15.17 5.75 23.25
CA VAL A 283 -15.98 4.58 22.89
C VAL A 283 -17.44 4.92 22.57
N LYS A 284 -17.89 6.16 22.83
CA LYS A 284 -19.26 6.60 22.54
C LYS A 284 -19.63 6.49 21.04
N PRO A 285 -20.91 6.23 20.71
CA PRO A 285 -21.40 6.31 19.33
C PRO A 285 -21.06 7.65 18.67
N GLY A 286 -20.69 7.62 17.39
CA GLY A 286 -20.31 8.81 16.61
C GLY A 286 -18.91 9.38 16.90
N SER A 287 -18.15 8.77 17.79
CA SER A 287 -16.73 9.13 18.00
C SER A 287 -15.86 8.74 16.79
N CYS A 288 -14.73 9.43 16.62
CA CYS A 288 -13.75 9.07 15.60
C CYS A 288 -13.26 7.62 15.73
N TYR A 289 -13.14 7.11 16.97
CA TYR A 289 -12.77 5.71 17.22
C TYR A 289 -13.82 4.72 16.69
N ARG A 290 -15.11 4.99 16.91
CA ARG A 290 -16.19 4.12 16.39
C ARG A 290 -16.37 4.25 14.88
N ASN A 291 -16.18 5.45 14.32
CA ASN A 291 -16.40 5.71 12.90
C ASN A 291 -15.22 5.30 12.02
N THR A 292 -13.98 5.47 12.49
CA THR A 292 -12.75 5.27 11.70
C THR A 292 -11.85 4.17 12.25
N GLY A 293 -12.17 3.61 13.42
CA GLY A 293 -11.36 2.61 14.10
C GLY A 293 -10.11 3.17 14.79
N VAL A 294 -9.86 4.49 14.73
CA VAL A 294 -8.65 5.09 15.30
C VAL A 294 -8.97 6.40 16.02
N TYR A 295 -8.35 6.63 17.17
CA TYR A 295 -8.43 7.89 17.89
C TYR A 295 -7.06 8.32 18.39
N HIS A 296 -6.61 9.51 17.96
CA HIS A 296 -5.36 10.10 18.37
C HIS A 296 -5.58 11.21 19.40
N TYR A 297 -4.82 11.18 20.48
CA TYR A 297 -4.66 12.35 21.33
C TYR A 297 -3.52 13.23 20.81
N ARG A 298 -3.79 14.54 20.65
CA ARG A 298 -2.73 15.53 20.39
C ARG A 298 -1.76 15.63 21.56
N SER A 299 -2.28 15.48 22.78
CA SER A 299 -1.52 15.40 24.02
C SER A 299 -2.21 14.41 24.95
N PRO A 300 -1.47 13.51 25.63
CA PRO A 300 -2.08 12.51 26.51
C PRO A 300 -2.92 13.20 27.61
N PRO A 301 -4.19 12.81 27.79
CA PRO A 301 -5.04 13.41 28.81
C PRO A 301 -4.58 12.94 30.20
N GLN A 302 -4.87 13.73 31.25
CA GLN A 302 -4.47 13.41 32.63
C GLN A 302 -4.93 12.02 33.09
N ARG A 303 -6.11 11.58 32.64
CA ARG A 303 -6.67 10.25 32.94
C ARG A 303 -5.88 9.08 32.34
N ALA A 304 -4.96 9.33 31.41
CA ALA A 304 -4.09 8.30 30.86
C ALA A 304 -2.85 8.04 31.74
N ARG A 305 -2.54 8.92 32.69
CA ARG A 305 -1.37 8.83 33.58
C ARG A 305 -1.26 7.53 34.37
N PRO A 306 -2.35 6.98 34.95
CA PRO A 306 -2.26 5.72 35.70
C PRO A 306 -1.76 4.53 34.86
N PHE A 307 -1.86 4.62 33.54
CA PHE A 307 -1.47 3.55 32.61
C PHE A 307 -0.09 3.78 32.00
N MET A 308 0.58 4.89 32.32
CA MET A 308 1.88 5.24 31.77
C MET A 308 2.99 4.48 32.48
N ILE A 309 3.86 3.85 31.70
CA ILE A 309 5.07 3.19 32.17
C ILE A 309 6.24 3.73 31.35
N GLU A 310 7.22 4.35 32.02
CA GLU A 310 8.42 4.86 31.36
C GLU A 310 9.27 3.72 30.81
N ARG A 311 9.86 3.92 29.64
CA ARG A 311 10.86 2.99 29.10
C ARG A 311 12.16 3.19 29.85
N SER A 312 12.69 2.13 30.44
CA SER A 312 14.06 2.13 30.95
C SER A 312 15.01 2.52 29.82
N LYS A 313 15.87 3.52 30.06
CA LYS A 313 16.93 3.89 29.13
C LYS A 313 17.88 2.70 29.03
N SER A 314 17.87 1.99 27.91
CA SER A 314 18.88 1.01 27.54
C SER A 314 20.16 1.70 27.10
#